data_AF-A0A820FPI9-F1
#
_entry.id   AF-A0A820FPI9-F1
#
_cell.length_a   1.000
_cell.length_b   1.000
_cell.length_c   1.000
_cell.angle_alpha   90.00
_cell.angle_beta   90.00
_cell.angle_gamma   90.00
#
_symmetry.space_group_name_H-M   'P 1'
#
loop_
_entity.id
_entity.type
_entity.pdbx_description
1 polymer ?
#
loop_
_entity_poly.entity_id
_entity_poly.type
_entity_poly.pdbx_seq_one_letter_code
_entity_poly.pdbx_strand_id
1 'polypeptide(L)'
;MLLIGDSLLHHVRKPTTIPCESIETYIESIGGCTIDRLMAMIKQDNFKTLFYNQKHLVILIGTNNLARERSESTIIKFEKLLQLIYRKYPYLSTVAVCTVPERTKTSIFYRTYGDNGGKSIRKRIRKY
;
A
#
# COMPACT_ATOMS: atom_id res chain seq x y z
N MET A 1 -5.53 -10.83 4.50
CA MET A 1 -5.13 -9.55 3.89
C MET A 1 -4.06 -8.89 4.76
N LEU A 2 -3.02 -8.31 4.17
CA LEU A 2 -1.97 -7.58 4.88
C LEU A 2 -2.05 -6.07 4.61
N LEU A 3 -2.04 -5.28 5.68
CA LEU A 3 -1.94 -3.82 5.62
C LEU A 3 -0.57 -3.41 6.21
N ILE A 4 0.24 -2.68 5.44
CA ILE A 4 1.51 -2.11 5.91
C ILE A 4 1.47 -0.60 5.72
N GLY A 5 2.00 0.18 6.64
CA GLY A 5 1.90 1.63 6.49
C GLY A 5 2.45 2.46 7.61
N ASP A 6 2.18 3.76 7.53
CA ASP A 6 2.51 4.71 8.58
C ASP A 6 1.49 4.69 9.74
N SER A 7 1.64 5.63 10.67
CA SER A 7 0.79 5.75 11.86
C SER A 7 -0.71 5.91 11.55
N LEU A 8 -1.08 6.27 10.32
CA LEU A 8 -2.49 6.38 9.94
C LEU A 8 -3.20 5.03 9.91
N LEU A 9 -2.45 3.92 9.83
CA LEU A 9 -3.03 2.58 9.94
C LEU A 9 -3.70 2.32 11.29
N HIS A 10 -3.30 3.00 12.37
CA HIS A 10 -3.95 2.86 13.67
C HIS A 10 -5.42 3.29 13.65
N HIS A 11 -5.82 4.10 12.68
CA HIS A 11 -7.21 4.54 12.51
C HIS A 11 -8.02 3.66 11.57
N VAL A 12 -7.40 2.66 10.93
CA VAL A 12 -8.11 1.71 10.08
C VAL A 12 -8.90 0.76 10.96
N ARG A 13 -10.23 0.86 10.88
CA ARG A 13 -11.14 -0.07 11.57
C ARG A 13 -10.94 -1.47 11.01
N LYS A 14 -10.67 -2.44 11.88
CA LYS A 14 -10.75 -3.85 11.50
C LYS A 14 -12.19 -4.17 11.12
N PRO A 15 -12.44 -4.97 10.06
CA PRO A 15 -13.78 -5.38 9.73
C PRO A 15 -14.39 -6.10 10.93
N THR A 16 -15.42 -5.49 11.53
CA THR A 16 -16.28 -6.13 12.51
C THR A 16 -17.10 -7.18 11.76
N THR A 17 -16.61 -8.43 11.79
CA THR A 17 -17.36 -9.68 11.55
C THR A 17 -18.57 -9.55 10.62
N ILE A 18 -18.35 -9.72 9.32
CA ILE A 18 -19.40 -10.21 8.41
C ILE A 18 -19.20 -11.73 8.38
N PRO A 19 -20.22 -12.56 8.65
CA PRO A 19 -20.06 -13.99 8.89
C PRO A 19 -19.79 -14.84 7.64
N CYS A 20 -19.45 -14.20 6.51
CA CYS A 20 -19.05 -14.88 5.29
C CYS A 20 -17.55 -14.62 5.06
N GLU A 21 -16.75 -15.65 5.35
CA GLU A 21 -15.30 -15.72 5.14
C GLU A 21 -14.48 -14.77 6.01
N SER A 22 -13.90 -15.33 7.09
CA SER A 22 -12.94 -14.64 7.95
C SER A 22 -11.64 -14.34 7.18
N ILE A 23 -11.60 -13.24 6.43
CA ILE A 23 -10.35 -12.73 5.88
C ILE A 23 -9.51 -12.22 7.06
N GLU A 24 -8.61 -13.08 7.56
CA GLU A 24 -7.63 -12.68 8.57
C GLU A 24 -6.87 -11.45 8.07
N THR A 25 -7.05 -10.34 8.79
CA THR A 25 -6.46 -9.05 8.42
C THR A 25 -5.32 -8.74 9.37
N TYR A 26 -4.10 -8.77 8.83
CA TYR A 26 -2.87 -8.43 9.53
C TYR A 26 -2.54 -6.97 9.26
N ILE A 27 -2.21 -6.22 10.31
CA ILE A 27 -1.91 -4.79 10.22
C ILE A 27 -0.55 -4.55 10.85
N GLU A 28 0.36 -3.97 10.08
CA GLU A 28 1.71 -3.61 10.49
C GLU A 28 1.89 -2.09 10.33
N SER A 29 1.88 -1.39 11.46
CA SER A 29 2.02 0.07 11.52
C SER A 29 3.43 0.46 11.90
N ILE A 30 4.07 1.29 11.08
CA ILE A 30 5.47 1.71 11.23
C ILE A 30 5.50 3.23 11.41
N GLY A 31 5.75 3.70 12.63
CA GLY A 31 5.83 5.13 12.93
C GLY A 31 6.87 5.86 12.07
N GLY A 32 6.44 6.96 11.43
CA GLY A 32 7.31 7.78 10.58
C GLY A 32 7.82 7.07 9.32
N CYS A 33 7.13 6.03 8.84
CA CYS A 33 7.57 5.28 7.67
C CYS A 33 7.55 6.15 6.40
N THR A 34 8.68 6.17 5.70
CA THR A 34 8.82 6.73 4.35
C THR A 34 8.91 5.60 3.33
N ILE A 35 8.65 5.89 2.05
CA ILE A 35 8.74 4.88 0.97
C ILE A 35 10.13 4.23 0.94
N ASP A 36 11.20 5.02 1.09
CA ASP A 36 12.57 4.51 1.08
C ASP A 36 12.84 3.56 2.25
N ARG A 37 12.33 3.90 3.44
CA ARG A 37 12.44 3.04 4.64
C ARG A 37 11.68 1.73 4.44
N LEU A 38 10.46 1.79 3.89
CA LEU A 38 9.66 0.59 3.61
C LEU A 38 10.37 -0.33 2.59
N MET A 39 10.93 0.23 1.51
CA MET A 39 11.71 -0.55 0.56
C MET A 39 12.92 -1.23 1.21
N ALA A 40 13.62 -0.55 2.12
CA ALA A 40 14.75 -1.13 2.84
C ALA A 40 14.31 -2.32 3.71
N MET A 41 13.21 -2.17 4.48
CA MET A 41 12.65 -3.25 5.30
C MET A 41 12.18 -4.45 4.46
N ILE A 42 11.58 -4.20 3.29
CA ILE A 42 11.19 -5.27 2.36
C ILE A 42 12.45 -5.99 1.84
N LYS A 43 13.50 -5.26 1.47
CA LYS A 43 14.77 -5.87 1.02
C LYS A 43 15.41 -6.73 2.10
N GLN A 44 15.32 -6.32 3.36
CA GLN A 44 15.85 -7.03 4.53
C GLN A 44 14.99 -8.20 5.03
N ASP A 45 13.89 -8.52 4.34
CA ASP A 45 13.00 -9.65 4.69
C ASP A 45 12.24 -9.51 6.01
N ASN A 46 12.13 -8.30 6.57
CA ASN A 46 11.43 -8.04 7.83
C ASN A 46 9.95 -8.51 7.83
N PHE A 47 9.34 -8.63 6.65
CA PHE A 47 7.94 -9.02 6.49
C PHE A 47 7.75 -10.43 5.94
N LYS A 48 8.82 -11.22 5.74
CA LYS A 48 8.75 -12.50 5.02
C LYS A 48 7.68 -13.45 5.58
N THR A 49 7.56 -13.53 6.90
CA THR A 49 6.55 -14.35 7.58
C THR A 49 5.14 -13.81 7.40
N LEU A 50 4.97 -12.49 7.47
CA LEU A 50 3.68 -11.81 7.26
C LEU A 50 3.15 -12.00 5.85
N PHE A 51 4.02 -12.13 4.84
CA PHE A 51 3.61 -12.33 3.46
C PHE A 51 3.17 -13.77 3.13
N TYR A 52 3.65 -14.79 3.85
CA TYR A 52 3.55 -16.21 3.46
C TYR A 52 2.12 -16.72 3.18
N ASN A 53 1.10 -16.17 3.85
CA ASN A 53 -0.30 -16.58 3.69
C ASN A 53 -1.21 -15.47 3.14
N GLN A 54 -0.64 -14.43 2.52
CA GLN A 54 -1.40 -13.25 2.12
C GLN A 54 -1.52 -13.19 0.59
N LYS A 55 -2.76 -13.11 0.11
CA LYS A 55 -3.07 -12.87 -1.32
C LYS A 55 -3.22 -11.40 -1.67
N HIS A 56 -3.53 -10.56 -0.68
CA HIS A 56 -3.80 -9.14 -0.85
C HIS A 56 -2.93 -8.32 0.08
N LEU A 57 -2.21 -7.35 -0.48
CA LEU A 57 -1.41 -6.34 0.21
C LEU A 57 -2.02 -4.96 -0.03
N VAL A 58 -2.19 -4.21 1.05
CA VAL A 58 -2.54 -2.79 1.02
C VAL A 58 -1.43 -2.02 1.74
N ILE A 59 -0.92 -0.97 1.10
CA ILE A 59 0.12 -0.12 1.67
C ILE A 59 -0.44 1.27 1.88
N LEU A 60 -0.43 1.79 3.10
CA LEU A 60 -0.79 3.17 3.41
C LEU A 60 0.47 3.97 3.72
N ILE A 61 0.98 4.73 2.75
CA ILE A 61 2.25 5.43 2.91
C ILE A 61 2.32 6.68 2.03
N GLY A 62 3.24 7.59 2.35
CA GLY A 62 3.54 8.77 1.53
C GLY A 62 3.33 10.11 2.23
N THR A 63 2.65 10.14 3.38
CA THR A 63 2.44 11.38 4.15
C THR A 63 3.76 12.00 4.60
N ASN A 64 4.66 11.17 5.14
CA ASN A 64 6.00 11.57 5.57
C ASN A 64 6.92 11.95 4.41
N ASN A 65 6.66 11.42 3.21
CA ASN A 65 7.40 11.76 2.00
C ASN A 65 6.96 13.13 1.47
N LEU A 66 5.66 13.33 1.28
CA LEU A 66 5.10 14.58 0.76
C LEU A 66 5.39 15.78 1.67
N ALA A 67 5.61 15.56 2.97
CA ALA A 67 6.07 16.60 3.89
C ALA A 67 7.51 17.09 3.61
N ARG A 68 8.31 16.34 2.84
CA ARG A 68 9.76 16.57 2.66
C ARG A 68 10.18 16.72 1.20
N GLU A 69 9.40 16.23 0.24
CA GLU A 69 9.79 16.21 -1.17
C GLU A 69 8.62 16.52 -2.12
N ARG A 70 8.95 16.88 -3.37
CA ARG A 70 7.95 17.14 -4.42
C ARG A 70 7.20 15.85 -4.79
N SER A 71 5.92 16.00 -5.12
CA SER A 71 5.02 14.89 -5.48
C SER A 71 5.56 13.98 -6.60
N GLU A 72 6.30 14.51 -7.58
CA GLU A 72 6.89 13.74 -8.68
C GLU A 72 7.96 12.74 -8.20
N SER A 73 8.83 13.17 -7.28
CA SER A 73 9.82 12.28 -6.65
C SER A 73 9.13 11.13 -5.92
N THR A 74 8.07 11.44 -5.18
CA THR A 74 7.30 10.44 -4.43
C THR A 74 6.62 9.43 -5.36
N ILE A 75 6.09 9.86 -6.51
CA ILE A 75 5.50 8.96 -7.53
C ILE A 75 6.53 7.96 -8.06
N ILE A 76 7.73 8.42 -8.42
CA ILE A 76 8.80 7.52 -8.89
C ILE A 76 9.18 6.50 -7.81
N LYS A 77 9.20 6.91 -6.54
CA LYS A 77 9.46 6.01 -5.41
C LYS A 77 8.36 4.97 -5.25
N PHE A 78 7.09 5.33 -5.46
CA PHE A 78 5.98 4.37 -5.45
C PHE A 78 6.11 3.32 -6.54
N GLU A 79 6.47 3.71 -7.75
CA GLU A 79 6.69 2.76 -8.85
C GLU A 79 7.80 1.76 -8.51
N LYS A 80 8.92 2.25 -7.95
CA LYS A 80 10.03 1.39 -7.49
C LYS A 80 9.59 0.44 -6.36
N LEU A 81 8.81 0.92 -5.40
CA LEU A 81 8.25 0.09 -4.33
C LEU A 81 7.37 -1.03 -4.88
N LEU A 82 6.46 -0.70 -5.81
CA LEU A 82 5.59 -1.69 -6.45
C LEU A 82 6.40 -2.74 -7.21
N GLN A 83 7.38 -2.32 -8.02
CA GLN A 83 8.26 -3.24 -8.74
C GLN A 83 9.01 -4.18 -7.79
N LEU A 84 9.53 -3.66 -6.68
CA LEU A 84 10.20 -4.46 -5.65
C LEU A 84 9.26 -5.52 -5.06
N ILE A 85 8.03 -5.14 -4.71
CA ILE A 85 7.04 -6.05 -4.12
C ILE A 85 6.66 -7.14 -5.10
N TYR A 86 6.33 -6.80 -6.34
CA TYR A 86 5.95 -7.80 -7.33
C TYR A 86 7.09 -8.77 -7.65
N ARG A 87 8.34 -8.29 -7.66
CA ARG A 87 9.50 -9.16 -7.86
C ARG A 87 9.73 -10.09 -6.67
N LYS A 88 9.54 -9.61 -5.44
CA LYS A 88 9.85 -10.37 -4.21
C LYS A 88 8.71 -11.29 -3.77
N TYR A 89 7.47 -10.91 -4.06
CA TYR A 89 6.26 -11.60 -3.63
C TYR A 89 5.30 -11.83 -4.83
N PRO A 90 5.70 -12.63 -5.83
CA PRO A 90 4.94 -12.82 -7.07
C PRO A 90 3.58 -13.52 -6.88
N TYR A 91 3.36 -14.14 -5.72
CA TYR A 91 2.11 -14.81 -5.36
C TYR A 91 1.00 -13.85 -4.88
N LEU A 92 1.30 -12.57 -4.68
CA LEU A 92 0.29 -11.58 -4.33
C LEU A 92 -0.64 -11.32 -5.52
N SER A 93 -1.93 -11.62 -5.35
CA SER A 93 -2.96 -11.36 -6.35
C SER A 93 -3.29 -9.87 -6.46
N THR A 94 -3.19 -9.13 -5.36
CA THR A 94 -3.54 -7.70 -5.34
C THR A 94 -2.55 -6.91 -4.50
N VAL A 95 -2.07 -5.79 -5.06
CA VAL A 95 -1.30 -4.79 -4.34
C VAL A 95 -1.97 -3.43 -4.55
N ALA A 96 -2.37 -2.79 -3.47
CA ALA A 96 -2.90 -1.43 -3.49
C ALA A 96 -1.98 -0.51 -2.69
N VAL A 97 -1.75 0.71 -3.20
CA VAL A 97 -0.96 1.72 -2.50
C VAL A 97 -1.79 2.97 -2.33
N CYS A 98 -2.18 3.21 -1.10
CA CYS A 98 -2.94 4.36 -0.65
C CYS A 98 -1.98 5.43 -0.14
N THR A 99 -2.14 6.65 -0.63
CA THR A 99 -1.39 7.80 -0.13
C THR A 99 -2.38 8.81 0.39
N VAL A 100 -2.12 9.37 1.57
CA VAL A 100 -2.96 10.46 2.06
C VAL A 100 -2.50 11.72 1.35
N PRO A 101 -3.45 12.45 0.75
CA PRO A 101 -3.12 13.61 -0.03
C PRO A 101 -2.73 14.78 0.86
N GLU A 102 -2.04 15.73 0.25
CA GLU A 102 -2.05 17.12 0.70
C GLU A 102 -3.50 17.52 1.01
N ARG A 103 -3.74 18.26 2.12
CA ARG A 103 -4.99 18.49 2.90
C ARG A 103 -6.34 18.68 2.14
N THR A 104 -6.38 18.60 0.81
CA THR A 104 -7.55 18.79 -0.05
C THR A 104 -7.89 17.66 -1.06
N LYS A 105 -7.08 16.60 -1.34
CA LYS A 105 -7.39 15.70 -2.51
C LYS A 105 -6.97 14.22 -2.48
N THR A 106 -7.76 13.29 -1.95
CA THR A 106 -7.35 11.88 -1.81
C THR A 106 -7.04 11.21 -3.15
N SER A 107 -5.81 10.70 -3.31
CA SER A 107 -5.36 10.00 -4.50
C SER A 107 -5.12 8.53 -4.16
N ILE A 108 -5.96 7.64 -4.72
CA ILE A 108 -5.82 6.19 -4.56
C ILE A 108 -5.14 5.65 -5.82
N PHE A 109 -4.03 4.94 -5.65
CA PHE A 109 -3.35 4.22 -6.73
C PHE A 109 -3.57 2.72 -6.52
N TYR A 110 -4.27 2.06 -7.44
CA TYR A 110 -4.43 0.61 -7.42
C TYR A 110 -4.15 0.02 -8.80
N ARG A 111 -3.56 -1.18 -8.83
CA ARG A 111 -3.31 -1.94 -10.05
C ARG A 111 -3.82 -3.36 -9.84
N THR A 112 -4.90 -3.70 -10.53
CA THR A 112 -5.45 -5.06 -10.58
C THR A 112 -4.97 -5.73 -11.86
N TYR A 113 -4.30 -6.87 -11.75
CA TYR A 113 -3.98 -7.71 -12.89
C TYR A 113 -4.92 -8.91 -12.87
N GLY A 114 -5.90 -8.87 -13.77
CA GLY A 114 -6.95 -9.90 -13.91
C GLY A 114 -7.48 -9.98 -15.33
N ASP A 115 -7.55 -8.85 -16.07
CA ASP A 115 -7.98 -8.85 -17.47
C ASP A 115 -7.06 -7.97 -18.34
N ASN A 116 -6.43 -8.61 -19.33
CA ASN A 116 -5.85 -8.08 -20.58
C ASN A 116 -5.47 -6.58 -20.64
N GLY A 117 -4.31 -6.25 -20.06
CA GLY A 117 -3.62 -4.98 -20.29
C GLY A 117 -3.67 -4.10 -19.05
N GLY A 118 -2.63 -4.20 -18.22
CA GLY A 118 -2.49 -3.48 -16.95
C GLY A 118 -2.49 -1.96 -17.11
N LYS A 119 -3.67 -1.37 -17.30
CA LYS A 119 -3.94 0.06 -17.23
C LYS A 119 -3.88 0.47 -15.76
N SER A 120 -2.92 1.32 -15.42
CA SER A 120 -2.94 2.07 -14.16
C SER A 120 -4.13 3.03 -14.21
N ILE A 121 -5.20 2.73 -13.48
CA ILE A 121 -6.36 3.61 -13.41
C ILE A 121 -6.07 4.66 -12.34
N ARG A 122 -5.62 5.84 -12.76
CA ARG A 122 -5.57 7.03 -11.91
C ARG A 122 -6.97 7.63 -11.80
N LYS A 123 -7.84 7.03 -10.98
CA LYS A 123 -9.21 7.55 -10.78
C LYS A 123 -9.16 8.75 -9.84
N ARG A 124 -9.14 9.97 -10.41
CA ARG A 124 -9.40 11.20 -9.66
C ARG A 124 -10.87 11.19 -9.25
N ILE A 125 -11.17 10.88 -7.99
CA ILE A 125 -12.52 11.01 -7.46
C ILE A 125 -12.78 12.51 -7.31
N ARG A 126 -13.53 13.12 -8.24
CA ARG A 126 -14.18 14.41 -8.01
C ARG A 126 -15.31 14.17 -7.01
N LYS A 127 -15.34 14.90 -5.89
CA LYS A 127 -16.52 14.96 -5.02
C LYS A 127 -17.12 16.36 -5.07
N TYR A 128 -18.45 16.35 -5.15
CA TYR A 128 -19.37 17.45 -4.83
C TYR A 128 -19.17 17.92 -3.39
#